data_AF-A0AAW2WHY4-F1
#
_entry.id   AF-A0AAW2WHY4-F1
#
_cell.length_a   1.000
_cell.length_b   1.000
_cell.length_c   1.000
_cell.angle_alpha   90.00
_cell.angle_beta   90.00
_cell.angle_gamma   90.00
#
_symmetry.space_group_name_H-M   'P 1'
#
loop_
_entity.id
_entity.type
_entity.pdbx_description
1 polymer ?
#
loop_
_entity_poly.entity_id
_entity_poly.type
_entity_poly.pdbx_seq_one_letter_code
_entity_poly.pdbx_strand_id
1 'polypeptide(L)'
;MEKYKNLLKVISIQDLILASNSSPPSVSLDFLHRLSQRLHLNRAAAFLRKYPHIFHIFNHPIKLHPSAPSPSALKIVRQESMAIDNSLPLAVTRLVKLLSMSLSKKLPLRAIFKVWRELGLPDNFEDSVISSNSDIFLLQDGNEPNTHLLVLNDGEAFKDCLIPAVENWGRGVL
;
A
#
# COMPACT_ATOMS: atom_id res chain seq x y z
N MET A 1 -16.24 -8.54 -14.76
CA MET A 1 -16.31 -8.57 -13.28
C MET A 1 -15.66 -9.80 -12.64
N GLU A 2 -15.89 -11.02 -13.12
CA GLU A 2 -15.36 -12.23 -12.45
C GLU A 2 -13.83 -12.34 -12.44
N LYS A 3 -13.15 -11.89 -13.51
CA LYS A 3 -11.69 -11.81 -13.55
C LYS A 3 -11.11 -10.94 -12.43
N TYR A 4 -11.74 -9.79 -12.15
CA TYR A 4 -11.33 -8.89 -11.07
C TYR A 4 -11.52 -9.52 -9.68
N LYS A 5 -12.65 -10.21 -9.46
CA LYS A 5 -12.86 -10.96 -8.21
C LYS A 5 -11.80 -12.04 -7.99
N ASN A 6 -11.40 -12.73 -9.07
CA ASN A 6 -10.34 -13.73 -8.98
C ASN A 6 -8.97 -13.10 -8.73
N LEU A 7 -8.68 -11.94 -9.31
CA LEU A 7 -7.46 -11.18 -9.03
C LEU A 7 -7.35 -10.84 -7.54
N LEU A 8 -8.42 -10.30 -6.94
CA LEU A 8 -8.44 -9.99 -5.50
C LEU A 8 -8.14 -11.23 -4.65
N LYS A 9 -8.73 -12.38 -5.00
CA LYS A 9 -8.45 -13.65 -4.31
C LYS A 9 -6.99 -14.10 -4.45
N VAL A 10 -6.40 -13.91 -5.63
CA VAL A 10 -4.98 -14.21 -5.88
C VAL A 10 -4.11 -13.33 -4.97
N ILE A 11 -4.36 -12.02 -4.94
CA ILE A 11 -3.63 -11.07 -4.09
C ILE A 11 -3.75 -11.46 -2.61
N SER A 12 -4.97 -11.73 -2.12
CA SER A 12 -5.16 -12.12 -0.72
C SER A 12 -4.42 -13.41 -0.34
N ILE A 13 -4.35 -14.40 -1.23
CA ILE A 13 -3.59 -15.63 -0.98
C ILE A 13 -2.08 -15.32 -1.00
N GLN A 14 -1.64 -14.48 -1.93
CA GLN A 14 -0.24 -14.07 -2.02
C GLN A 14 0.22 -13.34 -0.75
N ASP A 15 -0.53 -12.34 -0.29
CA ASP A 15 -0.26 -11.60 0.93
C ASP A 15 -0.21 -12.52 2.15
N LEU A 16 -1.14 -13.48 2.22
CA LEU A 16 -1.17 -14.48 3.28
C LEU A 16 0.08 -15.37 3.28
N ILE A 17 0.58 -15.77 2.11
CA ILE A 17 1.80 -16.58 2.01
C ILE A 17 3.03 -15.74 2.38
N LEU A 18 3.10 -14.49 1.93
CA LEU A 18 4.20 -13.57 2.24
C LEU A 18 4.26 -13.21 3.72
N ALA A 19 3.11 -13.11 4.40
CA ALA A 19 3.02 -12.90 5.85
C ALA A 19 3.38 -14.15 6.67
N SER A 20 3.63 -15.30 6.04
CA SER A 20 4.01 -16.52 6.78
C SER A 20 5.46 -16.46 7.25
N ASN A 21 5.72 -16.88 8.49
CA ASN A 21 7.07 -16.97 9.07
C ASN A 21 7.92 -18.13 8.51
N SER A 22 7.58 -18.66 7.34
CA SER A 22 8.29 -19.79 6.74
C SER A 22 9.35 -19.30 5.76
N SER A 23 10.50 -19.98 5.75
CA SER A 23 11.58 -19.72 4.78
C SER A 23 11.84 -20.97 3.95
N PRO A 24 11.53 -20.98 2.64
CA PRO A 24 10.85 -19.93 1.87
C PRO A 24 9.36 -19.76 2.22
N PRO A 25 8.76 -18.57 1.94
CA PRO A 25 7.36 -18.27 2.28
C PRO A 25 6.42 -19.25 1.57
N SER A 26 5.71 -20.04 2.38
CA SER A 26 4.86 -21.14 1.93
C SER A 26 3.78 -21.46 2.96
N VAL A 27 2.63 -21.91 2.47
CA VAL A 27 1.47 -22.25 3.29
C VAL A 27 0.95 -23.61 2.86
N SER A 28 0.50 -24.46 3.80
CA SER A 28 -0.06 -25.77 3.46
C SER A 28 -1.44 -25.67 2.80
N LEU A 29 -1.75 -26.60 1.89
CA LEU A 29 -3.08 -26.67 1.28
C LEU A 29 -4.19 -26.86 2.32
N ASP A 30 -3.94 -27.58 3.40
CA ASP A 30 -4.94 -27.78 4.48
C ASP A 30 -5.27 -26.48 5.18
N PHE A 31 -4.27 -25.62 5.41
CA PHE A 31 -4.49 -24.30 5.99
C PHE A 31 -5.29 -23.42 5.04
N LEU A 32 -4.93 -23.39 3.75
CA LEU A 32 -5.71 -22.67 2.74
C LEU A 32 -7.13 -23.24 2.58
N HIS A 33 -7.32 -24.55 2.78
CA HIS A 33 -8.63 -25.17 2.75
C HIS A 33 -9.49 -24.71 3.92
N ARG A 34 -8.93 -24.63 5.14
CA ARG A 34 -9.66 -24.05 6.30
C ARG A 34 -10.05 -22.59 6.07
N LEU A 35 -9.18 -21.81 5.44
CA LEU A 35 -9.46 -20.40 5.10
C LEU A 35 -10.32 -20.23 3.84
N SER A 36 -10.55 -21.29 3.08
CA SER A 36 -11.24 -21.21 1.78
C SER A 36 -12.64 -20.59 1.88
N GLN A 37 -13.36 -20.84 2.97
CA GLN A 37 -14.68 -20.24 3.21
C GLN A 37 -14.59 -18.72 3.44
N ARG A 38 -13.58 -18.26 4.18
CA ARG A 38 -13.35 -16.82 4.43
C ARG A 38 -12.86 -16.09 3.18
N LEU A 39 -12.11 -16.78 2.33
CA LEU A 39 -11.60 -16.26 1.07
C LEU A 39 -12.58 -16.48 -0.11
N HIS A 40 -13.75 -17.06 0.15
CA HIS A 40 -14.75 -17.44 -0.86
C HIS A 40 -14.16 -18.27 -2.02
N LEU A 41 -13.28 -19.21 -1.68
CA LEU A 41 -12.66 -20.17 -2.59
C LEU A 41 -13.45 -21.47 -2.55
N ASN A 42 -14.08 -21.86 -3.66
CA ASN A 42 -14.83 -23.13 -3.71
C ASN A 42 -13.94 -24.35 -3.45
N ARG A 43 -12.71 -24.35 -4.00
CA ARG A 43 -11.68 -25.38 -3.77
C ARG A 43 -10.30 -24.75 -3.90
N ALA A 44 -9.60 -24.55 -2.77
CA ALA A 44 -8.29 -23.87 -2.75
C ALA A 44 -7.29 -24.51 -3.73
N ALA A 45 -7.12 -25.83 -3.68
CA ALA A 45 -6.18 -26.55 -4.55
C ALA A 45 -6.55 -26.48 -6.05
N ALA A 46 -7.84 -26.41 -6.39
CA ALA A 46 -8.27 -26.25 -7.79
C ALA A 46 -8.07 -24.81 -8.26
N PHE A 47 -8.29 -23.84 -7.37
CA PHE A 47 -8.07 -22.42 -7.66
C PHE A 47 -6.60 -22.11 -7.92
N LEU A 48 -5.69 -22.59 -7.06
CA LEU A 48 -4.26 -22.40 -7.25
C LEU A 48 -3.75 -23.01 -8.57
N ARG A 49 -4.24 -24.21 -8.94
CA ARG A 49 -3.90 -24.86 -10.21
C ARG A 49 -4.35 -24.08 -11.45
N LYS A 50 -5.32 -23.16 -11.31
CA LYS A 50 -5.74 -22.26 -12.39
C LYS A 50 -4.69 -21.18 -12.69
N TYR A 51 -3.79 -20.90 -11.73
CA TYR A 51 -2.77 -19.85 -11.82
C TYR A 51 -1.35 -20.41 -11.55
N PRO A 52 -0.86 -21.38 -12.34
CA PRO A 52 0.42 -22.04 -12.10
C PRO A 52 1.64 -21.11 -12.27
N HIS A 53 1.47 -20.00 -13.00
CA HIS A 53 2.50 -18.97 -13.16
C HIS A 53 2.64 -18.09 -11.90
N ILE A 54 1.64 -18.10 -11.02
CA ILE A 54 1.64 -17.32 -9.77
C ILE A 54 1.94 -18.22 -8.58
N PHE A 55 1.34 -19.40 -8.52
CA PHE A 55 1.47 -20.32 -7.39
C PHE A 55 2.10 -21.66 -7.81
N HIS A 56 3.10 -22.08 -7.06
CA HIS A 56 3.73 -23.39 -7.18
C HIS A 56 3.29 -24.28 -6.02
N ILE A 57 2.66 -25.42 -6.35
CA ILE A 57 2.29 -26.45 -5.38
C ILE A 57 3.33 -27.56 -5.51
N PHE A 58 4.02 -27.88 -4.42
CA PHE A 58 5.02 -28.94 -4.39
C PHE A 58 4.72 -29.94 -3.29
N ASN A 59 5.26 -31.14 -3.42
CA ASN A 59 5.14 -32.18 -2.38
C ASN A 59 6.33 -32.05 -1.44
N HIS A 60 6.08 -31.95 -0.13
CA HIS A 60 7.12 -31.93 0.89
C HIS A 60 6.95 -33.18 1.78
N PRO A 61 8.04 -33.84 2.20
CA PRO A 61 7.95 -35.05 3.04
C PRO A 61 7.26 -34.86 4.40
N ILE A 62 7.17 -33.63 4.92
CA ILE A 62 6.66 -33.31 6.26
C ILE A 62 5.38 -32.48 6.18
N LYS A 63 5.30 -31.55 5.23
CA LYS A 63 4.14 -30.67 5.04
C LYS A 63 3.33 -31.19 3.86
N LEU A 64 2.04 -31.50 4.08
CA LEU A 64 1.15 -31.88 2.97
C LEU A 64 0.97 -30.68 2.03
N HIS A 65 1.52 -30.83 0.82
CA HIS A 65 1.37 -29.92 -0.32
C HIS A 65 1.51 -28.42 0.02
N PRO A 66 2.72 -27.91 0.32
CA PRO A 66 2.90 -26.47 0.48
C PRO A 66 2.68 -25.75 -0.87
N SER A 67 2.03 -24.59 -0.81
CA SER A 67 1.94 -23.64 -1.90
C SER A 67 2.82 -22.42 -1.61
N ALA A 68 3.67 -22.07 -2.56
CA ALA A 68 4.50 -20.87 -2.53
C ALA A 68 4.26 -20.02 -3.79
N PRO A 69 4.52 -18.71 -3.76
CA PRO A 69 4.51 -17.90 -4.98
C PRO A 69 5.68 -18.32 -5.87
N SER A 70 5.49 -18.24 -7.19
CA SER A 70 6.56 -18.49 -8.15
C SER A 70 7.66 -17.42 -8.04
N PRO A 71 8.90 -17.70 -8.47
CA PRO A 71 9.96 -16.69 -8.49
C PRO A 71 9.59 -15.45 -9.30
N SER A 72 8.85 -15.61 -10.40
CA SER A 72 8.34 -14.50 -11.21
C SER A 72 7.31 -13.66 -10.45
N ALA A 73 6.40 -14.31 -9.70
CA ALA A 73 5.42 -13.61 -8.87
C ALA A 73 6.10 -12.84 -7.73
N LEU A 74 7.12 -13.42 -7.08
CA LEU A 74 7.92 -12.73 -6.06
C LEU A 74 8.66 -11.52 -6.63
N LYS A 75 9.20 -11.63 -7.85
CA LYS A 75 9.85 -10.51 -8.53
C LYS A 75 8.88 -9.35 -8.77
N ILE A 76 7.64 -9.64 -9.18
CA ILE A 76 6.60 -8.63 -9.41
C ILE A 76 6.25 -7.94 -8.09
N VAL A 77 6.01 -8.68 -7.00
CA VAL A 77 5.73 -8.10 -5.67
C VAL A 77 6.85 -7.18 -5.23
N ARG A 78 8.11 -7.61 -5.39
CA ARG A 78 9.26 -6.77 -5.05
C ARG A 78 9.29 -5.49 -5.87
N GLN A 79 9.03 -5.58 -7.17
CA GLN A 79 9.00 -4.41 -8.05
C GLN A 79 7.85 -3.47 -7.70
N GLU A 80 6.68 -4.00 -7.32
CA GLU A 80 5.54 -3.23 -6.85
C GLU A 80 5.86 -2.49 -5.54
N SER A 81 6.43 -3.17 -4.55
CA SER A 81 6.90 -2.56 -3.30
C SER A 81 7.88 -1.42 -3.59
N MET A 82 8.89 -1.67 -4.43
CA MET A 82 9.86 -0.64 -4.82
C MET A 82 9.20 0.56 -5.53
N ALA A 83 8.19 0.31 -6.37
CA ALA A 83 7.46 1.38 -7.04
C ALA A 83 6.65 2.22 -6.05
N ILE A 84 6.02 1.59 -5.04
CA ILE A 84 5.32 2.28 -3.96
C ILE A 84 6.31 3.13 -3.17
N ASP A 85 7.44 2.55 -2.73
CA ASP A 85 8.46 3.25 -1.95
C ASP A 85 9.02 4.48 -2.71
N ASN A 86 9.31 4.30 -4.00
CA ASN A 86 9.77 5.40 -4.88
C ASN A 86 8.71 6.49 -5.09
N SER A 87 7.43 6.19 -4.87
CA SER A 87 6.33 7.16 -4.99
C SER A 87 6.05 7.93 -3.70
N LEU A 88 6.55 7.47 -2.54
CA LEU A 88 6.32 8.10 -1.25
C LEU A 88 6.73 9.58 -1.20
N PRO A 89 7.89 10.02 -1.74
CA PRO A 89 8.26 11.44 -1.75
C PRO A 89 7.24 12.32 -2.48
N LEU A 90 6.63 11.79 -3.54
CA LEU A 90 5.58 12.49 -4.28
C LEU A 90 4.29 12.57 -3.47
N ALA A 91 3.95 11.51 -2.72
CA ALA A 91 2.80 11.50 -1.83
C ALA A 91 2.96 12.53 -0.68
N VAL A 92 4.14 12.62 -0.07
CA VAL A 92 4.51 13.67 0.89
C VAL A 92 4.32 15.05 0.28
N THR A 93 4.88 15.29 -0.91
CA THR A 93 4.77 16.58 -1.63
C THR A 93 3.32 16.98 -1.88
N ARG A 94 2.47 16.04 -2.30
CA ARG A 94 1.03 16.30 -2.51
C ARG A 94 0.32 16.66 -1.21
N LEU A 95 0.64 15.98 -0.11
CA LEU A 95 0.05 16.26 1.20
C LEU A 95 0.47 17.64 1.72
N VAL A 96 1.75 18.01 1.56
CA VAL A 96 2.27 19.35 1.88
C VAL A 96 1.54 20.43 1.08
N LYS A 97 1.37 20.23 -0.24
CA LYS A 97 0.62 21.17 -1.10
C LYS A 97 -0.81 21.32 -0.63
N LEU A 98 -1.49 20.21 -0.36
CA LEU A 98 -2.88 20.21 0.09
C LEU A 98 -3.05 20.99 1.40
N LEU A 99 -2.18 20.74 2.39
CA LEU A 99 -2.20 21.47 3.66
C LEU A 99 -1.87 22.95 3.48
N SER A 100 -0.91 23.28 2.59
CA SER A 100 -0.52 24.66 2.29
C SER A 100 -1.63 25.48 1.62
N MET A 101 -2.60 24.83 0.97
CA MET A 101 -3.79 25.50 0.43
C MET A 101 -4.82 25.87 1.51
N SER A 102 -4.70 25.30 2.71
CA SER A 102 -5.50 25.69 3.87
C SER A 102 -4.88 26.91 4.55
N LEU A 103 -5.68 27.94 4.83
CA LEU A 103 -5.23 29.14 5.53
C LEU A 103 -4.59 28.83 6.89
N SER A 104 -5.11 27.80 7.58
CA SER A 104 -4.59 27.38 8.88
C SER A 104 -3.43 26.40 8.78
N LYS A 105 -3.09 25.92 7.57
CA LYS A 105 -2.16 24.80 7.33
C LYS A 105 -2.54 23.50 8.05
N LYS A 106 -3.83 23.37 8.37
CA LYS A 106 -4.41 22.22 9.08
C LYS A 106 -5.60 21.67 8.32
N LEU A 107 -5.77 20.34 8.35
CA LEU A 107 -6.95 19.65 7.84
C LEU A 107 -7.34 18.49 8.76
N PRO A 108 -8.65 18.18 8.92
CA PRO A 108 -9.06 16.98 9.62
C PRO A 108 -8.52 15.73 8.95
N LEU A 109 -7.86 14.85 9.71
CA LEU A 109 -7.31 13.61 9.19
C LEU A 109 -8.39 12.75 8.53
N ARG A 110 -9.60 12.73 9.12
CA ARG A 110 -10.79 12.07 8.55
C ARG A 110 -11.15 12.56 7.14
N ALA A 111 -10.88 13.81 6.81
CA ALA A 111 -11.11 14.32 5.46
C ALA A 111 -10.08 13.76 4.47
N ILE A 112 -8.81 13.66 4.89
CA ILE A 112 -7.74 13.06 4.09
C ILE A 112 -8.03 11.58 3.82
N PHE A 113 -8.50 10.83 4.82
CA PHE A 113 -8.92 9.43 4.66
C PHE A 113 -9.95 9.23 3.54
N LYS A 114 -10.85 10.20 3.32
CA LYS A 114 -11.88 10.08 2.26
C LYS A 114 -11.29 10.13 0.86
N VAL A 115 -10.12 10.74 0.69
CA VAL A 115 -9.49 11.01 -0.62
C VAL A 115 -8.07 10.46 -0.72
N TRP A 116 -7.62 9.63 0.24
CA TRP A 116 -6.21 9.21 0.31
C TRP A 116 -5.72 8.60 -1.00
N ARG A 117 -6.59 7.81 -1.65
CA ARG A 117 -6.25 7.07 -2.88
C ARG A 117 -6.04 8.01 -4.05
N GLU A 118 -6.83 9.08 -4.10
CA GLU A 118 -6.74 10.13 -5.11
C GLU A 118 -5.49 10.99 -4.91
N LEU A 119 -5.05 11.17 -3.66
CA LEU A 119 -3.77 11.79 -3.32
C LEU A 119 -2.56 10.89 -3.62
N GLY A 120 -2.79 9.61 -3.90
CA GLY A 120 -1.75 8.60 -4.08
C GLY A 120 -1.04 8.24 -2.79
N LEU A 121 -1.74 8.33 -1.66
CA LEU A 121 -1.25 7.85 -0.37
C LEU A 121 -1.40 6.33 -0.29
N PRO A 122 -0.42 5.61 0.30
CA PRO A 122 -0.54 4.17 0.55
C PRO A 122 -1.57 3.88 1.64
N ASP A 123 -2.06 2.65 1.74
CA ASP A 123 -3.09 2.29 2.72
C ASP A 123 -2.62 2.44 4.19
N ASN A 124 -1.31 2.41 4.42
CA ASN A 124 -0.66 2.64 5.73
C ASN A 124 -0.02 4.03 5.86
N PHE A 125 -0.52 5.03 5.14
CA PHE A 125 0.10 6.37 5.06
C PHE A 125 0.27 7.08 6.42
N GLU A 126 -0.53 6.74 7.43
CA GLU A 126 -0.33 7.28 8.78
C GLU A 126 1.05 6.94 9.33
N ASP A 127 1.53 5.72 9.08
CA ASP A 127 2.86 5.29 9.50
C ASP A 127 3.92 5.70 8.47
N SER A 128 3.69 5.36 7.20
CA SER A 128 4.69 5.46 6.13
C SER A 128 4.89 6.87 5.58
N VAL A 129 3.91 7.77 5.75
CA VAL A 129 3.97 9.16 5.27
C VAL A 129 3.93 10.15 6.42
N ILE A 130 2.99 10.02 7.36
CA ILE A 130 2.83 11.01 8.43
C ILE A 130 3.89 10.80 9.52
N SER A 131 3.86 9.64 10.19
CA SER A 131 4.77 9.35 11.31
C SER A 131 6.25 9.29 10.87
N SER A 132 6.51 8.80 9.66
CA SER A 132 7.87 8.77 9.07
C SER A 132 8.44 10.15 8.72
N ASN A 133 7.62 11.21 8.71
CA ASN A 133 8.03 12.58 8.41
C ASN A 133 7.54 13.54 9.51
N SER A 134 7.86 13.24 10.76
CA SER A 134 7.42 13.99 11.95
C SER A 134 7.98 15.42 12.05
N ASP A 135 9.02 15.73 11.29
CA ASP A 135 9.54 17.08 11.10
C ASP A 135 8.62 17.96 10.23
N ILE A 136 7.86 17.32 9.33
CA ILE A 136 6.95 17.96 8.38
C ILE A 136 5.52 17.98 8.91
N PHE A 137 5.05 16.84 9.42
CA PHE A 137 3.66 16.64 9.79
C PHE A 137 3.51 16.46 11.30
N LEU A 138 2.51 17.13 11.86
CA LEU A 138 2.12 16.99 13.26
C LEU A 138 0.65 16.57 13.33
N LEU A 139 0.37 15.53 14.11
CA LEU A 139 -1.00 15.16 14.48
C LEU A 139 -1.37 15.86 15.78
N GLN A 140 -2.48 16.60 15.76
CA GLN A 140 -3.03 17.30 16.92
C GLN A 140 -4.45 16.81 17.19
N ASP A 141 -4.83 16.66 18.46
CA ASP A 141 -6.21 16.38 18.82
C ASP A 141 -7.11 17.60 18.56
N GLY A 142 -8.27 17.33 17.98
CA GLY A 142 -9.32 18.30 17.71
C GLY A 142 -10.21 18.52 18.94
N ASN A 143 -11.14 19.46 18.80
CA ASN A 143 -12.07 19.80 19.89
C ASN A 143 -13.09 18.69 20.20
N GLU A 144 -13.29 17.74 19.29
CA GLU A 144 -14.18 16.60 19.45
C GLU A 144 -13.37 15.32 19.74
N PRO A 145 -13.89 14.39 20.56
CA PRO A 145 -13.22 13.11 20.82
C PRO A 145 -13.00 12.34 19.51
N ASN A 146 -11.85 11.67 19.39
CA ASN A 146 -11.42 10.90 18.21
C ASN A 146 -11.30 11.72 16.92
N THR A 147 -11.20 13.05 17.03
CA THR A 147 -10.90 13.91 15.88
C THR A 147 -9.43 14.28 15.91
N HIS A 148 -8.68 13.87 14.91
CA HIS A 148 -7.29 14.30 14.74
C HIS A 148 -7.18 15.28 13.58
N LEU A 149 -6.39 16.33 13.79
CA LEU A 149 -6.02 17.32 12.79
C LEU A 149 -4.59 17.04 12.34
N LEU A 150 -4.41 16.91 11.03
CA LEU A 150 -3.09 16.91 10.44
C LEU A 150 -2.66 18.36 10.22
N VAL A 151 -1.50 18.71 10.75
CA VAL A 151 -0.91 20.04 10.71
C VAL A 151 0.39 19.98 9.92
N LEU A 152 0.57 20.91 9.01
CA LEU A 152 1.87 21.13 8.36
C LEU A 152 2.72 22.05 9.26
N ASN A 153 3.90 21.58 9.62
CA ASN A 153 4.89 22.36 10.35
C ASN A 153 5.48 23.44 9.43
N ASP A 154 5.80 24.62 9.97
CA ASP A 154 6.32 25.77 9.20
C ASP A 154 7.81 25.60 8.86
N GLY A 155 8.16 24.47 8.23
CA GLY A 155 9.49 24.19 7.73
C GLY A 155 9.76 24.86 6.38
N GLU A 156 10.90 25.54 6.24
CA GLU A 156 11.42 26.08 4.97
C GLU A 156 11.58 25.01 3.87
N ALA A 157 11.67 23.72 4.26
CA ALA A 157 12.06 22.58 3.43
C ALA A 157 11.16 22.32 2.19
N PHE A 158 10.00 22.97 2.09
CA PHE A 158 9.03 22.72 1.01
C PHE A 158 8.65 23.96 0.20
N LYS A 159 9.28 25.11 0.43
CA LYS A 159 8.97 26.32 -0.35
C LYS A 159 9.17 26.11 -1.85
N ASP A 160 10.20 25.36 -2.23
CA ASP A 160 10.52 25.07 -3.63
C ASP A 160 9.47 24.17 -4.30
N CYS A 161 8.81 23.30 -3.54
CA CYS A 161 7.79 22.41 -4.10
C CYS A 161 6.44 23.12 -4.28
N LEU A 162 6.22 24.27 -3.64
CA LEU A 162 5.00 25.09 -3.74
C LEU A 162 5.01 26.03 -4.96
N ILE A 163 6.08 26.02 -5.76
CA ILE A 163 6.16 26.82 -6.98
C ILE A 163 5.19 26.25 -8.02
N PRO A 164 4.25 27.06 -8.55
CA PRO A 164 3.36 26.65 -9.63
C PRO A 164 4.16 26.23 -10.86
N ALA A 165 3.73 25.16 -11.55
CA ALA A 165 4.43 24.66 -12.74
C ALA A 165 4.55 25.73 -13.85
N VAL A 166 3.59 26.66 -13.93
CA VAL A 166 3.59 27.78 -14.88
C VAL A 166 4.79 28.72 -14.71
N GLU A 167 5.31 28.89 -13.49
CA GLU A 167 6.50 29.70 -13.22
C GLU A 167 7.77 29.11 -13.86
N ASN A 168 7.75 27.79 -14.12
CA ASN A 168 8.85 27.10 -14.77
C ASN A 168 8.74 27.09 -16.30
N TRP A 169 7.59 27.48 -16.87
CA TRP A 169 7.41 27.51 -18.33
C TRP A 169 8.12 28.69 -19.01
N GLY A 170 8.38 29.78 -18.27
CA GLY A 170 9.15 30.93 -18.78
C GLY A 170 10.68 30.73 -18.76
N ARG A 171 11.17 29.70 -18.06
CA ARG A 171 12.59 29.32 -18.01
C ARG A 171 12.83 28.19 -19.00
N GLY A 172 12.87 28.53 -20.29
CA GLY A 172 13.22 27.60 -21.35
C GLY A 172 14.59 26.97 -21.10
N VAL A 173 14.60 25.69 -20.74
CA VAL A 173 15.78 24.83 -20.91
C VAL A 173 15.57 24.14 -22.25
N LEU A 174 16.23 24.67 -23.29
CA LEU A 174 16.63 23.92 -24.47
C LEU A 174 17.88 23.11 -24.14
#